data_AF-A0A2V6X7J3-F1
#
_entry.id   AF-A0A2V6X7J3-F1
#
_cell.length_a   1.000
_cell.length_b   1.000
_cell.length_c   1.000
_cell.angle_alpha   90.00
_cell.angle_beta   90.00
_cell.angle_gamma   90.00
#
_symmetry.space_group_name_H-M   'P 1'
#
loop_
_entity.id
_entity.type
_entity.pdbx_description
1 polymer ?
#
loop_
_entity_poly.entity_id
_entity_poly.type
_entity_poly.pdbx_seq_one_letter_code
_entity_poly.pdbx_strand_id
1 'polypeptide(L)'
;MKRSQNRILTTHVGSLVRPKEVVETLQGKADGQPFSEGERALLGRHVAEAVRLQAACGIDVPSDGEYSKTGFSQYITDRLTGFELRTDLAPRGGGTTRSRDRRRFADAYDEIEGSSQNAPTSTGQPQLQMRHTV
;
A
#
# COMPACT_ATOMS: atom_id res chain seq x y z
N MET A 1 26.39 15.47 -6.28
CA MET A 1 25.84 14.12 -6.00
C MET A 1 26.83 13.34 -5.16
N LYS A 2 26.39 12.67 -4.08
CA LYS A 2 27.22 11.69 -3.38
C LYS A 2 27.35 10.45 -4.28
N ARG A 3 28.57 10.07 -4.65
CA ARG A 3 28.86 8.87 -5.45
C ARG A 3 29.68 7.92 -4.59
N SER A 4 29.35 6.64 -4.63
CA SER A 4 30.20 5.64 -3.98
C SER A 4 31.48 5.47 -4.79
N GLN A 5 32.63 5.46 -4.13
CA GLN A 5 33.94 5.28 -4.76
C GLN A 5 34.60 3.94 -4.39
N ASN A 6 34.19 3.33 -3.27
CA ASN A 6 34.94 2.23 -2.66
C ASN A 6 34.19 0.89 -2.70
N ARG A 7 32.85 0.92 -2.82
CA ARG A 7 32.02 -0.29 -2.90
C ARG A 7 30.65 -0.05 -3.54
N ILE A 8 29.94 -1.11 -3.89
CA ILE A 8 28.54 -1.04 -4.31
C ILE A 8 27.68 -0.70 -3.07
N LEU A 9 26.78 0.26 -3.21
CA LEU A 9 25.78 0.58 -2.18
C LEU A 9 24.53 -0.26 -2.39
N THR A 10 23.93 -0.71 -1.29
CA THR A 10 22.77 -1.58 -1.28
C THR A 10 21.52 -0.84 -0.82
N THR A 11 20.40 -1.21 -1.41
CA THR A 11 19.06 -0.76 -1.05
C THR A 11 18.05 -1.82 -1.48
N HIS A 12 16.78 -1.62 -1.14
CA HIS A 12 15.68 -2.46 -1.56
C HIS A 12 14.53 -1.58 -2.06
N VAL A 13 13.53 -2.22 -2.68
CA VAL A 13 12.40 -1.52 -3.29
C VAL A 13 11.13 -1.69 -2.46
N GLY A 14 10.60 -0.55 -2.00
CA GLY A 14 9.21 -0.45 -1.55
C GLY A 14 8.93 -1.00 -0.15
N SER A 15 7.82 -1.74 -0.08
CA SER A 15 7.17 -2.17 1.16
C SER A 15 7.95 -3.28 1.89
N LEU A 16 7.98 -3.20 3.22
CA LEU A 16 8.42 -4.29 4.10
C LEU A 16 7.21 -4.99 4.73
N VAL A 17 7.44 -6.17 5.31
CA VAL A 17 6.41 -6.90 6.07
C VAL A 17 5.92 -6.02 7.23
N ARG A 18 4.64 -5.71 7.24
CA ARG A 18 4.06 -4.80 8.24
C ARG A 18 3.86 -5.52 9.58
N PRO A 19 4.31 -4.91 10.69
CA PRO A 19 3.94 -5.36 12.02
C PRO A 19 2.41 -5.37 12.19
N LYS A 20 1.90 -6.30 13.02
CA LYS A 20 0.46 -6.49 13.24
C LYS A 20 -0.25 -5.17 13.62
N GLU A 21 0.32 -4.40 14.52
CA GLU A 21 -0.22 -3.11 14.97
C GLU A 21 -0.35 -2.09 13.83
N VAL A 22 0.59 -2.10 12.88
CA VAL A 22 0.54 -1.24 11.69
C VAL A 22 -0.58 -1.70 10.76
N VAL A 23 -0.76 -3.01 10.58
CA VAL A 23 -1.86 -3.56 9.78
C VAL A 23 -3.21 -3.15 10.37
N GLU A 24 -3.40 -3.32 11.68
CA GLU A 24 -4.63 -2.95 12.38
C GLU A 24 -4.91 -1.45 12.28
N THR A 25 -3.88 -0.61 12.46
CA THR A 25 -3.98 0.85 12.27
C THR A 25 -4.44 1.22 10.86
N LEU A 26 -3.89 0.56 9.83
CA LEU A 26 -4.26 0.84 8.45
C LEU A 26 -5.66 0.32 8.07
N GLN A 27 -6.09 -0.80 8.64
CA GLN A 27 -7.43 -1.36 8.40
C GLN A 27 -8.54 -0.52 9.07
N GLY A 28 -8.27 0.07 10.24
CA GLY A 28 -9.21 0.95 10.93
C GLY A 28 -9.33 2.35 10.31
N LYS A 29 -8.41 2.71 9.41
CA LYS A 29 -8.36 4.03 8.79
C LYS A 29 -9.25 4.10 7.55
N ALA A 30 -10.22 5.02 7.56
CA ALA A 30 -10.96 5.37 6.35
C ALA A 30 -10.06 6.10 5.32
N ASP A 31 -10.32 5.87 4.04
CA ASP A 31 -9.62 6.54 2.94
C ASP A 31 -9.69 8.06 3.10
N GLY A 32 -8.58 8.75 2.84
CA GLY A 32 -8.48 10.21 2.95
C GLY A 32 -8.48 10.80 4.37
N GLN A 33 -8.79 10.03 5.43
CA GLN A 33 -8.71 10.55 6.80
C GLN A 33 -7.25 10.71 7.28
N PRO A 34 -6.91 11.77 8.04
CA PRO A 34 -5.59 11.92 8.62
C PRO A 34 -5.39 10.93 9.78
N PHE A 35 -4.16 10.46 9.98
CA PHE A 35 -3.80 9.72 11.19
C PHE A 35 -3.91 10.64 12.41
N SER A 36 -4.49 10.13 13.50
CA SER A 36 -4.42 10.72 14.83
C SER A 36 -2.98 10.83 15.34
N GLU A 37 -2.76 11.59 16.40
CA GLU A 37 -1.43 11.73 16.99
C GLU A 37 -0.86 10.41 17.50
N GLY A 38 -1.70 9.58 18.14
CA GLY A 38 -1.31 8.26 18.63
C GLY A 38 -0.88 7.32 17.50
N GLU A 39 -1.63 7.31 16.39
CA GLU A 39 -1.31 6.50 15.21
C GLU A 39 -0.02 6.98 14.54
N ARG A 40 0.19 8.30 14.42
CA ARG A 40 1.45 8.86 13.90
C ARG A 40 2.64 8.45 14.77
N ALA A 41 2.50 8.50 16.10
CA ALA A 41 3.55 8.08 17.02
C ALA A 41 3.83 6.56 16.94
N LEU A 42 2.79 5.74 16.79
CA LEU A 42 2.93 4.30 16.56
C LEU A 42 3.68 4.01 15.25
N LEU A 43 3.25 4.62 14.13
CA LEU A 43 3.92 4.49 12.84
C LEU A 43 5.38 4.94 12.92
N GLY A 44 5.65 6.09 13.56
CA GLY A 44 7.00 6.61 13.72
C GLY A 44 7.94 5.64 14.45
N ARG A 45 7.46 4.97 15.51
CA ARG A 45 8.24 3.95 16.22
C ARG A 45 8.56 2.75 15.34
N HIS A 46 7.58 2.24 14.59
CA HIS A 46 7.78 1.10 13.69
C HIS A 46 8.69 1.43 12.50
N VAL A 47 8.59 2.65 11.96
CA VAL A 47 9.52 3.13 10.91
C VAL A 47 10.93 3.26 11.46
N ALA A 48 11.11 3.84 12.64
CA ALA A 48 12.42 3.97 13.28
C ALA A 48 13.07 2.60 13.50
N GLU A 49 12.30 1.63 13.98
CA GLU A 49 12.79 0.26 14.17
C GLU A 49 13.13 -0.42 12.85
N ALA A 50 12.28 -0.29 11.81
CA ALA A 50 12.57 -0.85 10.50
C ALA A 50 13.85 -0.27 9.89
N VAL A 51 14.07 1.04 10.00
CA VAL A 51 15.29 1.71 9.53
C VAL A 51 16.51 1.23 10.33
N ARG A 52 16.38 1.09 11.65
CA ARG A 52 17.44 0.56 12.53
C ARG A 52 17.85 -0.86 12.12
N LEU A 53 16.89 -1.74 11.87
CA LEU A 53 17.13 -3.13 11.45
C LEU A 53 17.78 -3.20 10.05
N GLN A 54 17.30 -2.39 9.10
CA GLN A 54 17.91 -2.28 7.77
C GLN A 54 19.38 -1.89 7.85
N ALA A 55 19.70 -0.85 8.63
CA ALA A 55 21.07 -0.40 8.85
C ALA A 55 21.92 -1.49 9.51
N ALA A 56 21.38 -2.19 10.52
CA ALA A 56 22.07 -3.29 11.19
C ALA A 56 22.37 -4.48 10.24
N CYS A 57 21.51 -4.72 9.25
CA CYS A 57 21.71 -5.73 8.21
C CYS A 57 22.61 -5.25 7.05
N GLY A 58 23.11 -4.03 7.08
CA GLY A 58 24.04 -3.50 6.07
C GLY A 58 23.38 -2.83 4.86
N ILE A 59 22.09 -2.48 4.92
CA ILE A 59 21.44 -1.66 3.90
C ILE A 59 21.97 -0.22 3.99
N ASP A 60 22.53 0.27 2.89
CA ASP A 60 23.18 1.59 2.83
C ASP A 60 22.18 2.74 2.69
N VAL A 61 21.10 2.50 1.95
CA VAL A 61 20.02 3.47 1.74
C VAL A 61 18.71 2.80 2.17
N PRO A 62 18.27 2.98 3.41
CA PRO A 62 17.04 2.38 3.91
C PRO A 62 15.79 3.10 3.39
N SER A 63 14.65 2.42 3.44
CA SER A 63 13.31 3.00 3.22
C SER A 63 12.48 2.95 4.52
N ASP A 64 11.35 3.67 4.52
CA ASP A 64 10.37 3.65 5.61
C ASP A 64 9.50 2.37 5.62
N GLY A 65 9.75 1.44 4.70
CA GLY A 65 8.98 0.20 4.54
C GLY A 65 7.53 0.41 4.10
N GLU A 66 7.14 1.64 3.69
CA GLU A 66 5.79 2.02 3.29
C GLU A 66 4.69 1.72 4.34
N TYR A 67 5.04 1.82 5.63
CA TYR A 67 4.12 1.53 6.74
C TYR A 67 2.96 2.52 6.86
N SER A 68 3.10 3.74 6.32
CA SER A 68 2.07 4.79 6.38
C SER A 68 1.04 4.73 5.24
N LYS A 69 1.15 3.76 4.31
CA LYS A 69 0.36 3.72 3.07
C LYS A 69 -0.51 2.46 3.03
N THR A 70 -1.80 2.61 2.79
CA THR A 70 -2.70 1.46 2.59
C THR A 70 -2.38 0.71 1.28
N GLY A 71 -1.94 1.44 0.25
CA GLY A 71 -1.39 0.87 -0.99
C GLY A 71 -0.73 1.93 -1.86
N PHE A 72 0.11 1.50 -2.81
CA PHE A 72 0.87 2.38 -3.70
C PHE A 72 -0.01 3.36 -4.49
N SER A 73 -0.98 2.84 -5.25
CA SER A 73 -1.88 3.67 -6.06
C SER A 73 -2.91 4.42 -5.21
N GLN A 74 -3.40 3.80 -4.13
CA GLN A 74 -4.38 4.42 -3.24
C GLN A 74 -3.81 5.68 -2.56
N TYR A 75 -2.52 5.68 -2.25
CA TYR A 75 -1.85 6.85 -1.67
C TYR A 75 -1.99 8.12 -2.52
N ILE A 76 -2.09 7.97 -3.84
CA ILE A 76 -2.26 9.06 -4.79
C ILE A 76 -3.69 9.62 -4.68
N THR A 77 -4.70 8.75 -4.76
CA THR A 77 -6.11 9.14 -4.69
C THR A 77 -6.50 9.68 -3.31
N ASP A 78 -5.79 9.30 -2.26
CA ASP A 78 -5.98 9.84 -0.90
C ASP A 78 -5.48 11.29 -0.73
N ARG A 79 -4.60 11.79 -1.63
CA ARG A 79 -3.94 13.10 -1.48
C ARG A 79 -4.16 14.07 -2.62
N LEU A 80 -4.50 13.57 -3.80
CA LEU A 80 -4.73 14.39 -4.97
C LEU A 80 -6.22 14.43 -5.28
N THR A 81 -6.73 15.61 -5.56
CA THR A 81 -8.09 15.82 -6.09
C THR A 81 -8.08 15.70 -7.62
N GLY A 82 -9.26 15.61 -8.23
CA GLY A 82 -9.42 15.53 -9.69
C GLY A 82 -9.38 14.11 -10.28
N PHE A 83 -9.41 13.09 -9.43
CA PHE A 83 -9.57 11.68 -9.82
C PHE A 83 -10.89 11.13 -9.27
N GLU A 84 -11.57 10.30 -10.03
CA GLU A 84 -12.78 9.60 -9.60
C GLU A 84 -12.71 8.11 -9.94
N LEU A 85 -13.39 7.28 -9.15
CA LEU A 85 -13.51 5.87 -9.45
C LEU A 85 -14.43 5.69 -10.65
N ARG A 86 -13.93 4.94 -11.65
CA ARG A 86 -14.75 4.51 -12.78
C ARG A 86 -15.78 3.47 -12.33
N THR A 87 -17.05 3.79 -12.50
CA THR A 87 -18.18 2.91 -12.16
C THR A 87 -18.59 2.00 -13.32
N ASP A 88 -18.09 2.24 -14.52
CA ASP A 88 -18.36 1.48 -15.74
C ASP A 88 -17.43 0.27 -15.93
N LEU A 89 -16.51 0.04 -15.00
CA LEU A 89 -15.63 -1.12 -14.98
C LEU A 89 -16.00 -2.06 -13.83
N ALA A 90 -15.78 -3.36 -14.04
CA ALA A 90 -15.91 -4.35 -12.96
C ALA A 90 -15.01 -3.96 -11.76
N PRO A 91 -15.48 -4.11 -10.51
CA PRO A 91 -14.70 -3.80 -9.31
C PRO A 91 -13.37 -4.55 -9.34
N ARG A 92 -12.27 -3.86 -8.98
CA ARG A 92 -10.86 -4.34 -8.92
C ARG A 92 -10.47 -5.42 -9.95
N GLY A 93 -9.59 -5.05 -10.88
CA GLY A 93 -9.04 -6.00 -11.84
C GLY A 93 -9.72 -5.95 -13.21
N GLY A 94 -10.60 -4.97 -13.47
CA GLY A 94 -11.19 -4.76 -14.80
C GLY A 94 -10.17 -4.75 -15.96
N GLY A 95 -8.93 -4.32 -15.70
CA GLY A 95 -7.81 -4.39 -16.67
C GLY A 95 -7.14 -5.77 -16.79
N THR A 96 -7.17 -6.60 -15.74
CA THR A 96 -6.56 -7.93 -15.72
C THR A 96 -7.55 -9.06 -16.00
N THR A 97 -8.86 -8.85 -15.87
CA THR A 97 -9.90 -9.84 -16.21
C THR A 97 -9.78 -10.35 -17.65
N ARG A 98 -9.25 -9.50 -18.55
CA ARG A 98 -9.00 -9.85 -19.96
C ARG A 98 -7.53 -10.18 -20.26
N SER A 99 -6.68 -10.28 -19.24
CA SER A 99 -5.26 -10.51 -19.45
C SER A 99 -5.04 -11.86 -20.15
N ARG A 100 -4.02 -11.92 -21.00
CA ARG A 100 -3.59 -13.18 -21.62
C ARG A 100 -3.17 -14.19 -20.54
N ASP A 101 -2.63 -13.69 -19.43
CA ASP A 101 -2.13 -14.47 -18.30
C ASP A 101 -3.26 -15.23 -17.61
N ARG A 102 -4.37 -14.56 -17.27
CA ARG A 102 -5.56 -15.19 -16.68
C ARG A 102 -6.11 -16.33 -17.52
N ARG A 103 -6.17 -16.15 -18.85
CA ARG A 103 -6.65 -17.19 -19.76
C ARG A 103 -5.72 -18.40 -19.80
N ARG A 104 -4.42 -18.18 -19.61
CA ARG A 104 -3.40 -19.23 -19.67
C ARG A 104 -3.27 -20.00 -18.36
N PHE A 105 -3.61 -19.36 -17.24
CA PHE A 105 -3.44 -19.90 -15.88
C PHE A 105 -4.73 -19.79 -15.07
N ALA A 106 -5.86 -20.20 -15.66
CA ALA A 106 -7.18 -20.04 -15.05
C ALA A 106 -7.25 -20.64 -13.63
N ASP A 107 -6.80 -21.89 -13.47
CA ASP A 107 -6.84 -22.61 -12.19
C ASP A 107 -6.10 -21.88 -11.06
N ALA A 108 -4.96 -21.26 -11.36
CA ALA A 108 -4.19 -20.48 -10.38
C ALA A 108 -4.92 -19.20 -9.97
N TYR A 109 -5.60 -18.54 -10.92
CA TYR A 109 -6.41 -17.37 -10.61
C TYR A 109 -7.69 -17.73 -9.84
N ASP A 110 -8.32 -18.86 -10.15
CA ASP A 110 -9.48 -19.37 -9.41
C ASP A 110 -9.10 -19.70 -7.95
N GLU A 111 -7.91 -20.29 -7.72
CA GLU A 111 -7.37 -20.50 -6.37
C GLU A 111 -7.12 -19.16 -5.65
N ILE A 112 -6.47 -18.20 -6.31
CA ILE A 112 -6.15 -16.88 -5.76
C ILE A 112 -7.43 -16.12 -5.40
N GLU A 113 -8.46 -16.16 -6.23
CA GLU A 113 -9.76 -15.51 -5.98
C GLU A 113 -10.58 -16.23 -4.90
N GLY A 114 -10.48 -17.56 -4.83
CA GLY A 114 -11.08 -18.37 -3.78
C GLY A 114 -10.37 -18.26 -2.42
N SER A 115 -9.14 -17.74 -2.39
CA SER A 115 -8.34 -17.63 -1.17
C SER A 115 -8.69 -16.40 -0.33
N SER A 116 -8.94 -16.60 0.97
CA SER A 116 -9.23 -15.53 1.94
C SER A 116 -8.07 -14.56 2.17
N GLN A 117 -6.87 -14.85 1.66
CA GLN A 117 -5.71 -13.95 1.73
C GLN A 117 -5.87 -12.72 0.82
N ASN A 118 -6.78 -12.78 -0.15
CA ASN A 118 -7.20 -11.62 -0.96
C ASN A 118 -8.46 -10.93 -0.43
N ALA A 119 -8.90 -11.27 0.79
CA ALA A 119 -9.93 -10.49 1.45
C ALA A 119 -9.53 -9.01 1.44
N PRO A 120 -10.43 -8.10 1.02
CA PRO A 120 -10.07 -6.71 0.85
C PRO A 120 -9.57 -6.15 2.17
N THR A 121 -8.34 -5.62 2.18
CA THR A 121 -7.77 -4.90 3.35
C THR A 121 -8.51 -3.61 3.68
N SER A 122 -9.46 -3.22 2.84
CA SER A 122 -10.44 -2.17 3.05
C SER A 122 -11.74 -2.63 2.41
N THR A 123 -12.77 -2.88 3.22
CA THR A 123 -14.15 -2.80 2.74
C THR A 123 -14.37 -1.36 2.32
N GLY A 124 -14.02 -1.04 1.07
CA GLY A 124 -14.30 0.26 0.48
C GLY A 124 -15.80 0.48 0.57
N GLN A 125 -16.23 1.23 1.59
CA GLN A 125 -17.57 1.77 1.59
C GLN A 125 -17.69 2.61 0.31
N PRO A 126 -18.83 2.55 -0.40
CA PRO A 126 -19.04 3.42 -1.54
C PRO A 126 -18.74 4.84 -1.07
N GLN A 127 -17.79 5.52 -1.73
CA GLN A 127 -17.50 6.92 -1.46
C GLN A 127 -18.83 7.65 -1.49
N LEU A 128 -19.28 8.11 -0.32
CA LEU A 128 -20.49 8.89 -0.20
C LEU A 128 -20.32 10.05 -1.16
N GLN A 129 -21.20 10.16 -2.17
CA GLN A 129 -21.19 11.25 -3.13
C GLN A 129 -21.02 12.56 -2.36
N MET A 130 -19.83 13.15 -2.42
CA MET A 130 -19.64 14.52 -1.99
C MET A 130 -20.41 15.35 -3.02
N ARG A 131 -21.68 15.62 -2.69
CA ARG A 131 -22.46 16.65 -3.33
C ARG A 131 -21.74 17.96 -3.07
N HIS A 132 -20.93 18.38 -4.03
CA HIS A 132 -20.45 19.74 -4.12
C HIS A 132 -21.68 20.64 -4.25
N THR A 133 -22.06 21.30 -3.16
CA THR A 133 -22.77 22.57 -3.26
C THR A 133 -21.70 23.64 -3.41
N VAL A 134 -21.77 24.37 -4.52
CA VAL A 134 -21.02 25.60 -4.79
C VAL A 134 -21.36 26.64 -3.73
#